data_AF-A4FJI4-F1
#
_entry.id   AF-A4FJI4-F1
#
_cell.length_a   1.000
_cell.length_b   1.000
_cell.length_c   1.000
_cell.angle_alpha   90.00
_cell.angle_beta   90.00
_cell.angle_gamma   90.00
#
_symmetry.space_group_name_H-M   'P 1'
#
loop_
_entity.id
_entity.type
_entity.pdbx_description
1 polymer ?
#
loop_
_entity_poly.entity_id
_entity_poly.type
_entity_poly.pdbx_seq_one_letter_code
_entity_poly.pdbx_strand_id
1 'polypeptide(L)'
;MTILTLSDARALATATMTRISHTADEAEIIADHLLDCELRGLLFGGLARALSIVERIRATPESPGRIRIVAQTAVSATLDGGDKVGYFVGMRALELAWTRHARGSAIVGARNLVHRHVLLRTWRKRRKPGSSE
;
A
#
# COMPACT_ATOMS: atom_id res chain seq x y z
N MET A 1 -21.63 14.74 16.18
CA MET A 1 -20.65 14.58 15.08
C MET A 1 -19.30 14.33 15.71
N THR A 2 -18.74 13.13 15.53
CA THR A 2 -17.45 12.77 16.14
C THR A 2 -16.31 13.24 15.24
N ILE A 3 -15.41 14.05 15.77
CA ILE A 3 -14.20 14.50 15.06
C ILE A 3 -13.02 13.69 15.61
N LEU A 4 -12.30 13.02 14.73
CA LEU A 4 -11.05 12.32 15.07
C LEU A 4 -9.86 13.19 14.69
N THR A 5 -8.85 13.24 15.55
CA THR A 5 -7.57 13.84 15.17
C THR A 5 -6.87 12.93 14.15
N LEU A 6 -5.96 13.50 13.35
CA LEU A 6 -5.19 12.71 12.38
C LEU A 6 -4.36 11.61 13.05
N SER A 7 -3.81 11.87 14.24
CA SER A 7 -3.07 10.88 15.02
C SER A 7 -3.97 9.74 15.48
N ASP A 8 -5.17 10.04 15.99
CA ASP A 8 -6.11 9.02 16.45
C ASP A 8 -6.62 8.17 15.29
N ALA A 9 -6.92 8.79 14.15
CA ALA A 9 -7.32 8.08 12.94
C ALA A 9 -6.21 7.16 12.42
N ARG A 10 -4.94 7.59 12.45
CA ARG A 10 -3.79 6.75 12.09
C ARG A 10 -3.62 5.57 13.05
N ALA A 11 -3.69 5.82 14.35
CA ALA A 11 -3.57 4.78 15.36
C ALA A 11 -4.69 3.74 15.22
N LEU A 12 -5.93 4.18 15.02
CA LEU A 12 -7.08 3.31 14.83
C LEU A 12 -6.96 2.45 13.56
N ALA A 13 -6.58 3.06 12.43
CA ALA A 13 -6.42 2.34 11.17
C ALA A 13 -5.30 1.30 11.28
N THR A 14 -4.15 1.69 11.84
CA THR A 14 -2.99 0.79 12.01
C THR A 14 -3.34 -0.38 12.92
N ALA A 15 -3.93 -0.12 14.09
CA ALA A 15 -4.34 -1.16 15.03
C ALA A 15 -5.38 -2.10 14.42
N THR A 16 -6.31 -1.59 13.62
CA THR A 16 -7.30 -2.40 12.92
C THR A 16 -6.63 -3.36 11.94
N MET A 17 -5.69 -2.88 11.12
CA MET A 17 -4.96 -3.70 10.15
C MET A 17 -4.09 -4.76 10.84
N THR A 18 -3.40 -4.41 11.94
CA THR A 18 -2.62 -5.39 12.71
C THR A 18 -3.50 -6.49 13.32
N ARG A 19 -4.70 -6.15 13.80
CA ARG A 19 -5.66 -7.14 14.36
C ARG A 19 -6.19 -8.13 13.34
N ILE A 20 -6.13 -7.81 12.05
CA ILE A 20 -6.52 -8.70 10.95
C ILE A 20 -5.30 -9.34 10.27
N SER A 21 -4.21 -9.52 11.03
CA SER A 21 -3.01 -10.26 10.64
C SER A 21 -2.10 -9.60 9.60
N HIS A 22 -2.25 -8.29 9.34
CA HIS A 22 -1.23 -7.56 8.61
C HIS A 22 0.01 -7.35 9.49
N THR A 23 1.18 -7.43 8.86
CA THR A 23 2.44 -7.03 9.51
C THR A 23 2.43 -5.54 9.86
N ALA A 24 3.28 -5.10 10.80
CA ALA A 24 3.37 -3.69 11.18
C ALA A 24 3.63 -2.76 9.97
N ASP A 25 4.55 -3.15 9.09
CA ASP A 25 4.86 -2.41 7.86
C ASP A 25 3.66 -2.34 6.89
N GLU A 26 2.94 -3.44 6.70
CA GLU A 26 1.72 -3.48 5.88
C GLU A 26 0.63 -2.58 6.46
N ALA A 27 0.42 -2.67 7.78
CA ALA A 27 -0.57 -1.89 8.50
C ALA A 27 -0.30 -0.38 8.40
N GLU A 28 0.94 0.05 8.59
CA GLU A 28 1.39 1.44 8.41
C GLU A 28 1.13 1.94 6.98
N ILE A 29 1.48 1.16 5.96
CA ILE A 29 1.30 1.55 4.56
C ILE A 29 -0.19 1.64 4.19
N ILE A 30 -1.01 0.71 4.66
CA ILE A 30 -2.46 0.74 4.44
C ILE A 30 -3.06 1.95 5.15
N ALA A 31 -2.75 2.16 6.44
CA ALA A 31 -3.26 3.29 7.21
C ALA A 31 -2.88 4.66 6.58
N ASP A 32 -1.62 4.82 6.18
CA ASP A 32 -1.16 6.01 5.43
C ASP A 32 -2.03 6.26 4.20
N HIS A 33 -2.30 5.22 3.42
CA HIS A 33 -3.07 5.34 2.18
C HIS A 33 -4.54 5.72 2.44
N LEU A 34 -5.19 5.08 3.42
CA LEU A 34 -6.57 5.39 3.79
C LEU A 34 -6.71 6.85 4.25
N LEU A 35 -5.75 7.33 5.05
CA LEU A 35 -5.72 8.72 5.49
C LEU A 35 -5.44 9.70 4.34
N ASP A 36 -4.54 9.36 3.43
CA ASP A 36 -4.27 10.18 2.24
C ASP A 36 -5.53 10.33 1.38
N CYS A 37 -6.34 9.28 1.24
CA CYS A 37 -7.64 9.34 0.57
C CYS A 37 -8.63 10.23 1.34
N GLU A 38 -8.76 10.02 2.65
CA GLU A 38 -9.67 10.78 3.52
C GLU A 38 -9.39 12.29 3.45
N LEU A 39 -8.12 12.68 3.62
CA LEU A 39 -7.68 14.07 3.61
C LEU A 39 -7.82 14.75 2.23
N ARG A 40 -7.94 13.97 1.15
CA ARG A 40 -8.14 14.47 -0.21
C ARG A 40 -9.61 14.44 -0.64
N GLY A 41 -10.52 14.00 0.23
CA GLY A 41 -11.94 13.87 -0.09
C GLY A 41 -12.28 12.69 -1.01
N LEU A 42 -11.38 11.71 -1.14
CA LEU A 42 -11.58 10.50 -1.96
C LEU A 42 -12.20 9.40 -1.11
N LEU A 43 -13.45 9.65 -0.69
CA LEU A 43 -14.15 8.90 0.36
C LEU A 43 -14.22 7.39 0.09
N PHE A 44 -14.30 6.97 -1.18
CA PHE A 44 -14.34 5.55 -1.53
C PHE A 44 -13.07 4.80 -1.11
N GLY A 45 -11.91 5.46 -1.07
CA GLY A 45 -10.64 4.90 -0.62
C GLY A 45 -10.22 5.32 0.79
N GLY A 46 -11.06 6.10 1.49
CA GLY A 46 -10.80 6.64 2.82
C GLY A 46 -10.97 5.63 3.95
N LEU A 47 -11.14 6.10 5.18
CA LEU A 47 -11.21 5.27 6.39
C LEU A 47 -12.33 4.22 6.33
N ALA A 48 -13.45 4.53 5.67
CA ALA A 48 -14.55 3.58 5.46
C ALA A 48 -14.10 2.30 4.74
N ARG A 49 -13.06 2.37 3.90
CA ARG A 49 -12.49 1.21 3.20
C ARG A 49 -11.87 0.18 4.14
N ALA A 50 -11.46 0.58 5.34
CA ALA A 50 -10.93 -0.34 6.35
C ALA A 50 -11.92 -1.48 6.64
N LEU A 51 -13.23 -1.18 6.65
CA LEU A 51 -14.26 -2.20 6.88
C LEU A 51 -14.27 -3.26 5.76
N SER A 52 -14.24 -2.84 4.50
CA SER A 52 -14.22 -3.77 3.37
C SER A 52 -12.96 -4.65 3.35
N ILE A 53 -11.82 -4.12 3.82
CA ILE A 53 -10.59 -4.92 3.98
C ILE A 53 -10.81 -6.00 5.06
N VAL A 54 -11.38 -5.63 6.21
CA VAL A 54 -11.71 -6.57 7.30
C VAL A 54 -12.69 -7.65 6.81
N GLU A 55 -13.76 -7.26 6.12
CA GLU A 55 -14.77 -8.18 5.59
C GLU A 55 -14.16 -9.17 4.59
N ARG A 56 -13.31 -8.68 3.68
CA ARG A 56 -12.60 -9.53 2.71
C ARG A 56 -11.71 -10.54 3.42
N ILE A 57 -10.91 -10.14 4.41
CA ILE A 57 -10.04 -11.07 5.14
C ILE A 57 -10.86 -12.12 5.87
N ARG A 58 -11.97 -11.72 6.51
CA ARG A 58 -12.88 -12.68 7.17
C ARG A 58 -13.53 -13.67 6.20
N ALA A 59 -13.86 -13.22 4.99
CA ALA A 59 -14.45 -14.06 3.94
C ALA A 59 -13.43 -14.94 3.21
N THR A 60 -12.12 -14.76 3.45
CA THR A 60 -11.04 -15.43 2.71
C THR A 60 -10.14 -16.18 3.70
N PRO A 61 -10.39 -17.47 3.94
CA PRO A 61 -9.62 -18.24 4.94
C PRO A 61 -8.15 -18.45 4.53
N GLU A 62 -7.84 -18.34 3.25
CA GLU A 62 -6.47 -18.45 2.75
C GLU A 62 -5.65 -17.20 3.08
N SER A 63 -4.50 -17.40 3.71
CA SER A 63 -3.56 -16.32 3.99
C SER A 63 -2.93 -15.82 2.68
N PRO A 64 -2.90 -14.50 2.43
CA PRO A 64 -2.25 -13.95 1.24
C PRO A 64 -0.78 -14.36 1.14
N GLY A 65 -0.38 -14.82 -0.05
CA GLY A 65 1.00 -15.20 -0.35
C GLY A 65 1.99 -14.03 -0.30
N ARG A 66 3.28 -14.33 -0.51
CA ARG A 66 4.35 -13.31 -0.55
C ARG A 66 4.38 -12.62 -1.92
N ILE A 67 4.73 -11.32 -1.93
CA ILE A 67 4.99 -10.57 -3.17
C ILE A 67 6.26 -11.12 -3.82
N ARG A 68 6.20 -11.42 -5.13
CA ARG A 68 7.31 -12.02 -5.88
C ARG A 68 7.47 -11.37 -7.25
N ILE A 69 8.71 -11.24 -7.72
CA ILE A 69 8.99 -10.86 -9.11
C ILE A 69 8.79 -12.11 -9.97
N VAL A 70 7.93 -12.03 -10.98
CA VAL A 70 7.64 -13.16 -11.89
C VAL A 70 8.20 -12.98 -13.28
N ALA A 71 8.55 -11.76 -13.66
CA ALA A 71 9.27 -11.44 -14.89
C ALA A 71 10.08 -10.16 -14.68
N GLN A 72 11.26 -10.07 -15.28
CA GLN A 72 12.07 -8.86 -15.22
C GLN A 72 12.98 -8.69 -16.45
N THR A 73 13.22 -7.43 -16.79
CA THR A 73 14.28 -6.97 -17.69
C THR A 73 15.12 -5.91 -16.96
N ALA A 74 16.03 -5.26 -17.67
CA ALA A 74 16.81 -4.17 -17.09
C ALA A 74 15.97 -2.93 -16.73
N VAL A 75 14.86 -2.68 -17.43
CA VAL A 75 14.01 -1.49 -17.26
C VAL A 75 12.55 -1.84 -16.93
N SER A 76 12.21 -3.12 -16.81
CA SER A 76 10.85 -3.53 -16.46
C SER A 76 10.79 -4.71 -15.50
N ALA A 77 9.69 -4.82 -14.76
CA ALA A 77 9.40 -5.99 -13.95
C ALA A 77 7.90 -6.20 -13.79
N THR A 78 7.51 -7.44 -13.51
CA THR A 78 6.13 -7.80 -13.14
C THR A 78 6.13 -8.44 -11.77
N LEU A 79 5.32 -7.91 -10.87
CA LEU A 79 5.07 -8.46 -9.54
C LEU A 79 3.82 -9.34 -9.53
N ASP A 80 3.91 -10.49 -8.88
CA ASP A 80 2.76 -11.20 -8.33
C ASP A 80 2.54 -10.71 -6.90
N GLY A 81 1.37 -10.12 -6.66
CA GLY A 81 0.97 -9.52 -5.39
C GLY A 81 0.57 -10.54 -4.33
N GLY A 82 0.36 -11.81 -4.69
CA GLY A 82 -0.02 -12.87 -3.75
C GLY A 82 -1.34 -12.61 -3.02
N ASP A 83 -2.34 -12.06 -3.71
CA ASP A 83 -3.65 -11.67 -3.14
C ASP A 83 -3.57 -10.59 -2.04
N LYS A 84 -2.46 -9.84 -1.96
CA LYS A 84 -2.33 -8.73 -1.03
C LYS A 84 -3.08 -7.48 -1.47
N VAL A 85 -3.28 -6.57 -0.53
CA VAL A 85 -3.91 -5.26 -0.75
C VAL A 85 -3.10 -4.45 -1.77
N GLY A 86 -3.79 -3.92 -2.78
CA GLY A 86 -3.19 -3.30 -3.95
C GLY A 86 -2.27 -2.12 -3.65
N TYR A 87 -2.53 -1.34 -2.61
CA TYR A 87 -1.67 -0.20 -2.27
C TYR A 87 -0.32 -0.63 -1.71
N PHE A 88 -0.30 -1.71 -0.94
CA PHE A 88 0.95 -2.28 -0.44
C PHE A 88 1.77 -2.84 -1.60
N VAL A 89 1.14 -3.59 -2.52
CA VAL A 89 1.80 -4.11 -3.72
C VAL A 89 2.27 -2.97 -4.63
N GLY A 90 1.46 -1.93 -4.80
CA GLY A 90 1.80 -0.75 -5.60
C GLY A 90 2.99 0.03 -5.02
N MET A 91 3.10 0.14 -3.69
CA MET A 91 4.27 0.71 -3.04
C MET A 91 5.54 -0.09 -3.32
N ARG A 92 5.48 -1.42 -3.25
CA ARG A 92 6.60 -2.29 -3.60
C ARG A 92 6.97 -2.18 -5.09
N ALA A 93 5.97 -2.05 -5.97
CA ALA A 93 6.19 -1.83 -7.40
C ALA A 93 6.94 -0.53 -7.67
N LEU A 94 6.57 0.56 -6.98
CA LEU A 94 7.22 1.86 -7.10
C LEU A 94 8.65 1.83 -6.56
N GLU A 95 8.88 1.22 -5.40
CA GLU A 95 10.22 1.00 -4.85
C GLU A 95 11.10 0.25 -5.86
N LEU A 96 10.58 -0.83 -6.45
CA LEU A 96 11.30 -1.61 -7.45
C LEU A 96 11.60 -0.79 -8.72
N ALA A 97 10.64 -0.01 -9.21
CA ALA A 97 10.84 0.86 -10.36
C ALA A 97 11.96 1.87 -10.11
N TRP A 98 12.01 2.46 -8.90
CA TRP A 98 13.04 3.43 -8.52
C TRP A 98 14.45 2.84 -8.61
N THR A 99 14.64 1.62 -8.11
CA THR A 99 15.94 0.91 -8.19
C THR A 99 16.38 0.64 -9.61
N ARG A 100 15.45 0.57 -10.57
CA ARG A 100 15.70 0.27 -12.00
C ARG A 100 15.73 1.51 -12.87
N HIS A 101 15.32 2.67 -12.36
CA HIS A 101 15.21 3.89 -13.15
C HIS A 101 16.56 4.49 -13.57
N ALA A 102 17.69 3.95 -13.09
CA ALA A 102 19.04 4.46 -13.38
C ALA A 102 19.35 4.63 -14.88
N ARG A 103 18.58 3.99 -15.77
CA ARG A 103 18.68 4.10 -17.23
C ARG A 103 17.70 5.12 -17.85
N GLY A 104 17.12 6.01 -17.04
CA GLY A 104 16.21 7.08 -17.45
C GLY A 104 14.74 6.79 -17.11
N SER A 105 14.27 5.56 -17.34
CA SER A 105 12.90 5.16 -16.99
C SER A 105 12.82 3.69 -16.60
N ALA A 106 11.80 3.33 -15.81
CA ALA A 106 11.48 1.95 -15.48
C ALA A 106 9.97 1.75 -15.35
N ILE A 107 9.48 0.57 -15.74
CA ILE A 107 8.06 0.21 -15.71
C ILE A 107 7.89 -1.04 -14.85
N VAL A 108 7.08 -0.97 -13.80
CA VAL A 108 6.76 -2.14 -12.97
C VAL A 108 5.26 -2.37 -12.95
N GLY A 109 4.84 -3.52 -13.47
CA GLY A 109 3.45 -4.00 -13.40
C GLY A 109 3.23 -4.86 -12.16
N ALA A 110 1.97 -4.98 -11.73
CA ALA A 110 1.57 -5.90 -10.67
C ALA A 110 0.28 -6.65 -11.07
N ARG A 111 0.22 -7.95 -10.74
CA ARG A 111 -0.93 -8.84 -10.94
C ARG A 111 -1.23 -9.62 -9.67
N ASN A 112 -2.40 -10.26 -9.60
CA ASN A 112 -2.85 -11.05 -8.44
C ASN A 112 -2.89 -10.22 -7.13
N LEU A 113 -3.75 -9.20 -7.10
CA LEU A 113 -3.96 -8.30 -5.95
C LEU A 113 -5.44 -7.94 -5.76
N VAL A 114 -5.82 -7.64 -4.52
CA VAL A 114 -7.17 -7.18 -4.12
C VAL A 114 -7.22 -5.66 -3.95
N HIS A 115 -8.42 -5.07 -3.98
CA HIS A 115 -8.63 -3.62 -3.76
C HIS A 115 -7.77 -2.71 -4.67
N ARG A 116 -7.90 -2.85 -6.00
CA ARG A 116 -7.05 -2.23 -7.05
C ARG A 116 -7.23 -0.72 -7.32
N HIS A 117 -7.94 -0.01 -6.46
CA HIS A 117 -8.17 1.42 -6.65
C HIS A 117 -6.93 2.27 -6.37
N VAL A 118 -7.06 3.58 -6.63
CA VAL A 118 -5.98 4.56 -6.77
C VAL A 118 -4.89 4.38 -5.72
N LEU A 119 -3.65 4.13 -6.17
CA LEU A 119 -2.48 4.31 -5.33
C LEU A 119 -2.21 5.81 -5.21
N LEU A 120 -2.74 6.42 -4.16
CA LEU A 120 -2.38 7.79 -3.80
C LEU A 120 -1.20 7.71 -2.85
N ARG A 121 0.00 8.00 -3.36
CA ARG A 121 1.10 8.45 -2.53
C ARG A 121 1.90 9.50 -3.28
N THR A 122 2.02 10.68 -2.70
CA THR A 122 3.11 11.59 -3.08
C THR A 122 4.37 11.06 -2.41
N TRP A 123 5.34 10.56 -3.20
CA TRP A 123 6.63 10.02 -2.75
C TRP A 123 7.44 10.98 -1.85
N ARG A 124 7.02 12.25 -1.76
CA ARG A 124 7.66 13.36 -1.03
C ARG A 124 7.99 13.11 0.45
N LYS A 125 7.32 12.19 1.16
CA LYS A 125 7.48 12.02 2.63
C LYS A 125 8.52 10.98 3.10
N ARG A 126 9.16 10.19 2.22
CA ARG A 126 10.23 9.24 2.62
C ARG A 126 11.66 9.73 2.36
N ARG A 127 11.87 11.01 2.02
CA ARG A 127 13.20 11.62 2.14
C ARG A 127 13.55 11.68 3.63
N LYS A 128 14.38 10.76 4.13
CA LYS A 128 15.30 11.14 5.21
C LYS A 128 16.17 12.28 4.64
N PRO A 129 16.27 13.44 5.29
CA PRO A 129 17.34 14.37 4.96
C PRO A 129 18.65 13.71 5.42
N GLY A 130 19.47 13.24 4.48
CA GLY A 130 20.78 12.66 4.78
C GLY A 130 21.07 11.34 4.09
N SER A 131 21.42 11.41 2.81
CA SER A 131 22.40 10.51 2.17
C SER A 131 22.83 11.16 0.86
N SER A 132 23.59 12.24 0.99
CA SER A 132 24.37 12.87 -0.05
C SER A 132 25.54 13.56 0.63
N GLU A 133 26.54 12.76 0.96
CA GLU A 133 27.98 13.03 0.85
C GLU A 133 28.74 11.72 1.10
#